data_AF-A0A935CL80-F1
#
_entry.id   AF-A0A935CL80-F1
#
_cell.length_a   1.000
_cell.length_b   1.000
_cell.length_c   1.000
_cell.angle_alpha   90.00
_cell.angle_beta   90.00
_cell.angle_gamma   90.00
#
_symmetry.space_group_name_H-M   'P 1'
#
loop_
_entity.id
_entity.type
_entity.pdbx_description
1 polymer ?
#
loop_
_entity_poly.entity_id
_entity_poly.type
_entity_poly.pdbx_seq_one_letter_code
_entity_poly.pdbx_strand_id
1 'polypeptide(L)'
;MASLPGEDRGARLRQALAAYDEALHMRRDVPLDYAQTQNNRAVLLSDLASLPGEDRGARLRQALAAYDEALHMRRDVPLDYATTQNNRAVLLRDLASLPGEDRGARLRQALAAYDEALHMRLPLPRDPEQPGGSAA
;
A
#
# COMPACT_ATOMS: atom_id res chain seq x y z
N MET A 1 38.44 -1.98 -4.41
CA MET A 1 37.53 -2.08 -3.24
C MET A 1 36.24 -2.71 -3.73
N ALA A 2 35.98 -3.98 -3.39
CA ALA A 2 34.76 -4.67 -3.79
C ALA A 2 33.60 -4.19 -2.91
N SER A 3 32.51 -3.71 -3.54
CA SER A 3 31.26 -3.31 -2.90
C SER A 3 30.65 -4.49 -2.14
N LEU A 4 30.12 -4.26 -0.93
CA LEU A 4 29.46 -5.33 -0.18
C LEU A 4 28.14 -5.72 -0.89
N PRO A 5 27.72 -7.00 -0.88
CA PRO A 5 26.49 -7.43 -1.58
C PRO A 5 25.22 -6.63 -1.21
N GLY A 6 25.17 -6.07 0.00
CA GLY A 6 24.08 -5.20 0.46
C GLY A 6 24.13 -3.77 -0.09
N GLU A 7 25.32 -3.23 -0.33
CA GLU A 7 25.51 -1.90 -0.93
C GLU A 7 25.04 -1.90 -2.39
N ASP A 8 25.36 -2.97 -3.12
CA ASP A 8 24.91 -3.17 -4.50
C ASP A 8 23.39 -3.29 -4.59
N ARG A 9 22.75 -4.01 -3.64
CA ARG A 9 21.28 -4.07 -3.57
C ARG A 9 20.70 -2.68 -3.29
N GLY A 10 21.21 -1.96 -2.30
CA GLY A 10 20.73 -0.63 -1.95
C GLY A 10 20.83 0.37 -3.10
N ALA A 11 21.96 0.38 -3.82
CA ALA A 11 22.14 1.22 -5.00
C ALA A 11 21.10 0.91 -6.09
N ARG A 12 20.87 -0.37 -6.39
CA ARG A 12 19.87 -0.79 -7.38
C ARG A 12 18.44 -0.40 -6.99
N LEU A 13 18.07 -0.56 -5.72
CA LEU A 13 16.74 -0.16 -5.26
C LEU A 13 16.54 1.38 -5.32
N ARG A 14 17.56 2.17 -4.99
CA ARG A 14 17.49 3.64 -5.13
C ARG A 14 17.41 4.08 -6.59
N GLN A 15 18.15 3.42 -7.48
CA GLN A 15 18.05 3.65 -8.92
C GLN A 15 16.65 3.29 -9.45
N ALA A 16 16.09 2.16 -9.01
CA ALA A 16 14.73 1.77 -9.37
C ALA A 16 13.70 2.80 -8.85
N LEU A 17 13.91 3.38 -7.67
CA LEU A 17 13.02 4.40 -7.12
C LEU A 17 13.01 5.66 -8.01
N ALA A 18 14.19 6.11 -8.45
CA ALA A 18 14.29 7.22 -9.40
C ALA A 18 13.57 6.92 -10.73
N ALA A 19 13.71 5.70 -11.26
CA ALA A 19 12.99 5.29 -12.47
C ALA A 19 11.46 5.25 -12.28
N TYR A 20 10.97 4.85 -11.09
CA TYR A 20 9.55 4.94 -10.76
C TYR A 20 9.08 6.39 -10.67
N ASP A 21 9.86 7.30 -10.10
CA ASP A 21 9.53 8.73 -10.05
C ASP A 21 9.41 9.34 -11.46
N GLU A 22 10.32 8.99 -12.37
CA GLU A 22 10.23 9.38 -13.78
C GLU A 22 9.01 8.78 -14.49
N ALA A 23 8.74 7.49 -14.25
CA ALA A 23 7.56 6.83 -14.82
C ALA A 23 6.25 7.46 -14.36
N LEU A 24 6.15 7.88 -13.09
CA LEU A 24 5.00 8.60 -12.56
C LEU A 24 4.79 9.94 -13.24
N HIS A 25 5.87 10.66 -13.55
CA HIS A 25 5.78 11.92 -14.29
C HIS A 25 5.19 11.72 -15.69
N MET A 26 5.59 10.64 -16.38
CA MET A 26 5.10 10.31 -17.72
C MET A 26 3.67 9.76 -17.71
N ARG A 27 3.26 9.07 -16.65
CA ARG A 27 1.96 8.37 -16.55
C ARG A 27 0.84 9.19 -15.90
N ARG A 28 1.08 10.45 -15.54
CA ARG A 28 0.10 11.31 -14.84
C ARG A 28 -1.28 11.37 -15.51
N ASP A 29 -1.33 11.21 -16.83
CA ASP A 29 -2.55 11.31 -17.65
C ASP A 29 -3.18 9.94 -17.98
N VAL A 30 -2.61 8.84 -17.45
CA VAL A 30 -3.10 7.46 -17.61
C VAL A 30 -3.36 6.87 -16.21
N PRO A 31 -4.56 7.07 -15.64
CA PRO A 31 -4.81 6.85 -14.20
C PRO A 31 -4.49 5.45 -13.69
N LEU A 32 -4.84 4.40 -14.45
CA LEU A 32 -4.59 3.02 -14.01
C LEU A 32 -3.11 2.64 -14.05
N ASP A 33 -2.38 3.09 -15.09
CA ASP A 33 -0.93 2.91 -15.17
C ASP A 33 -0.22 3.70 -14.08
N TYR A 34 -0.66 4.92 -13.80
CA TYR A 34 -0.19 5.73 -12.69
C TYR A 34 -0.38 4.99 -11.35
N ALA A 35 -1.58 4.47 -11.11
CA ALA A 35 -1.90 3.72 -9.90
C ALA A 35 -1.05 2.45 -9.73
N GLN A 36 -0.85 1.70 -10.81
CA GLN A 36 0.02 0.53 -10.80
C GLN A 36 1.48 0.91 -10.49
N THR A 37 1.93 2.03 -11.04
CA THR A 37 3.28 2.56 -10.79
C THR A 37 3.44 2.97 -9.33
N GLN A 38 2.46 3.68 -8.77
CA GLN A 38 2.47 4.05 -7.36
C GLN A 38 2.44 2.83 -6.42
N ASN A 39 1.61 1.82 -6.72
CA ASN A 39 1.57 0.57 -5.95
C ASN A 39 2.94 -0.13 -5.94
N ASN A 40 3.62 -0.20 -7.08
CA ASN A 40 4.94 -0.83 -7.17
C ASN A 40 6.02 0.00 -6.48
N ARG A 41 5.94 1.33 -6.59
CA ARG A 41 6.82 2.25 -5.88
C ARG A 41 6.69 2.11 -4.36
N ALA A 42 5.48 1.92 -3.84
CA ALA A 42 5.25 1.67 -2.42
C ALA A 42 5.89 0.37 -1.92
N VAL A 43 5.82 -0.71 -2.72
CA VAL A 43 6.51 -1.97 -2.43
C VAL A 43 8.03 -1.73 -2.37
N LEU A 44 8.59 -1.05 -3.37
CA LEU A 44 10.01 -0.73 -3.42
C LEU A 44 10.48 0.13 -2.23
N LEU A 45 9.66 1.09 -1.80
CA LEU A 45 9.94 1.91 -0.62
C LEU A 45 9.96 1.07 0.66
N SER A 46 9.09 0.06 0.76
CA SER A 46 9.09 -0.90 1.87
C SER A 46 10.37 -1.75 1.87
N ASP A 47 10.82 -2.18 0.67
CA ASP A 47 12.09 -2.90 0.52
C ASP A 47 13.30 -2.04 0.89
N LEU A 48 13.31 -0.75 0.52
CA LEU A 48 14.33 0.21 0.93
C LEU A 48 14.30 0.41 2.45
N ALA A 49 13.13 0.49 3.06
CA ALA A 49 12.98 0.66 4.51
C ALA A 49 13.59 -0.49 5.33
N SER A 50 13.79 -1.66 4.71
CA SER A 50 14.44 -2.82 5.34
C SER A 50 15.97 -2.76 5.32
N LEU A 51 16.57 -1.85 4.55
CA LEU A 51 18.02 -1.76 4.42
C LEU A 51 18.68 -1.05 5.61
N PRO A 52 19.89 -1.47 6.01
CA PRO A 52 20.69 -0.72 6.97
C PRO A 52 21.00 0.69 6.46
N GLY A 53 20.91 1.68 7.35
CA GLY A 53 21.23 3.08 7.05
C GLY A 53 20.11 3.88 6.37
N GLU A 54 18.99 3.26 6.01
CA GLU A 54 17.78 3.99 5.57
C GLU A 54 16.94 4.46 6.77
N ASP A 55 16.28 5.61 6.62
CA ASP A 55 15.23 6.01 7.56
C ASP A 55 13.98 5.18 7.28
N ARG A 56 13.86 4.06 7.99
CA ARG A 56 12.72 3.14 7.90
C ARG A 56 11.39 3.88 8.04
N GLY A 57 11.28 4.82 8.99
CA GLY A 57 10.03 5.55 9.24
C GLY A 57 9.65 6.45 8.07
N ALA A 58 10.59 7.22 7.56
CA ALA A 58 10.35 8.07 6.39
C ALA A 58 9.95 7.25 5.16
N ARG A 59 10.65 6.14 4.88
CA ARG A 59 10.37 5.26 3.73
C ARG A 59 8.98 4.62 3.80
N LEU A 60 8.60 4.09 4.96
CA LEU A 60 7.28 3.48 5.13
C LEU A 60 6.14 4.52 5.03
N ARG A 61 6.35 5.76 5.49
CA ARG A 61 5.36 6.84 5.30
C ARG A 61 5.25 7.29 3.84
N GLN A 62 6.35 7.31 3.10
CA GLN A 62 6.33 7.55 1.65
C GLN A 62 5.58 6.41 0.91
N ALA A 63 5.79 5.16 1.32
CA ALA A 63 5.06 4.02 0.77
C ALA A 63 3.56 4.13 1.04
N LEU A 64 3.16 4.61 2.22
CA LEU A 64 1.76 4.78 2.58
C LEU A 64 1.07 5.80 1.68
N ALA A 65 1.72 6.96 1.45
CA ALA A 65 1.24 7.97 0.52
C ALA A 65 1.06 7.43 -0.90
N ALA A 66 2.03 6.65 -1.39
CA ALA A 66 1.94 6.03 -2.71
C ALA A 66 0.77 5.01 -2.81
N TYR A 67 0.52 4.21 -1.77
CA TYR A 67 -0.67 3.35 -1.75
C TYR A 67 -1.97 4.16 -1.71
N ASP A 68 -2.04 5.24 -0.92
CA ASP A 68 -3.23 6.10 -0.86
C ASP A 68 -3.55 6.72 -2.23
N GLU A 69 -2.54 7.18 -2.97
CA GLU A 69 -2.71 7.67 -4.35
C GLU A 69 -3.17 6.58 -5.32
N ALA A 70 -2.57 5.38 -5.25
CA ALA A 70 -2.98 4.25 -6.08
C ALA A 70 -4.44 3.87 -5.83
N LEU A 71 -4.88 3.84 -4.57
CA LEU A 71 -6.25 3.53 -4.18
C LEU A 71 -7.25 4.57 -4.68
N HIS A 72 -6.87 5.84 -4.69
CA HIS A 72 -7.73 6.90 -5.23
C HIS A 72 -8.12 6.64 -6.69
N MET A 73 -7.17 6.14 -7.48
CA MET A 73 -7.34 5.87 -8.92
C MET A 73 -7.93 4.48 -9.22
N ARG A 74 -8.03 3.59 -8.23
CA ARG A 74 -8.47 2.19 -8.39
C ARG A 74 -9.89 1.90 -7.93
N ARG A 75 -10.66 2.92 -7.54
CA ARG A 75 -12.01 2.77 -6.96
C ARG A 75 -12.95 1.91 -7.82
N ASP A 76 -12.81 2.01 -9.15
CA ASP A 76 -13.67 1.30 -10.11
C ASP A 76 -13.03 0.02 -10.67
N VAL A 77 -11.90 -0.43 -10.11
CA VAL A 77 -11.20 -1.66 -10.50
C VAL A 77 -11.06 -2.56 -9.26
N PRO A 78 -12.12 -3.31 -8.88
CA PRO A 78 -12.24 -3.91 -7.55
C PRO A 78 -11.08 -4.85 -7.16
N LEU A 79 -10.58 -5.65 -8.11
CA LEU A 79 -9.49 -6.59 -7.83
C LEU A 79 -8.14 -5.90 -7.60
N ASP A 80 -7.87 -4.83 -8.35
CA ASP A 80 -6.67 -4.01 -8.18
C ASP A 80 -6.74 -3.21 -6.88
N TYR A 81 -7.91 -2.64 -6.59
CA TYR A 81 -8.19 -1.96 -5.33
C TYR A 81 -7.95 -2.87 -4.13
N ALA A 82 -8.54 -4.07 -4.15
CA ALA A 82 -8.37 -5.06 -3.09
C ALA A 82 -6.90 -5.46 -2.89
N THR A 83 -6.17 -5.64 -3.98
CA THR A 83 -4.75 -6.00 -3.93
C THR A 83 -3.92 -4.87 -3.32
N THR A 84 -4.18 -3.62 -3.69
CA THR A 84 -3.51 -2.47 -3.09
C THR A 84 -3.87 -2.30 -1.61
N GLN A 85 -5.14 -2.47 -1.23
CA GLN A 85 -5.55 -2.40 0.17
C GLN A 85 -4.85 -3.47 1.03
N ASN A 86 -4.74 -4.70 0.51
CA ASN A 86 -4.02 -5.78 1.20
C ASN A 86 -2.54 -5.42 1.43
N ASN A 87 -1.87 -4.84 0.43
CA ASN A 87 -0.48 -4.40 0.58
C ASN A 87 -0.34 -3.24 1.57
N ARG A 88 -1.28 -2.28 1.51
CA ARG A 88 -1.35 -1.16 2.45
C ARG A 88 -1.57 -1.63 3.89
N ALA A 89 -2.38 -2.66 4.10
CA ALA A 89 -2.60 -3.26 5.42
C ALA A 89 -1.32 -3.87 6.00
N VAL A 90 -0.53 -4.57 5.17
CA VAL A 90 0.80 -5.08 5.57
C VAL A 90 1.72 -3.93 5.97
N LEU A 91 1.80 -2.88 5.16
CA LEU A 91 2.61 -1.69 5.46
C LEU A 91 2.19 -1.00 6.76
N LEU A 92 0.88 -0.91 7.03
CA LEU A 92 0.37 -0.32 8.27
C LEU A 92 0.77 -1.12 9.51
N ARG A 93 0.88 -2.46 9.40
CA ARG A 93 1.44 -3.29 10.48
C ARG A 93 2.93 -3.01 10.68
N ASP A 94 3.67 -2.75 9.61
CA ASP A 94 5.09 -2.39 9.67
C ASP A 94 5.33 -1.00 10.27
N LEU A 95 4.43 -0.04 10.01
CA LEU A 95 4.42 1.27 10.69
C LEU A 95 4.05 1.12 12.17
N ALA A 96 3.09 0.24 12.50
CA ALA A 96 2.67 0.01 13.88
C ALA A 96 3.78 -0.55 14.79
N SER A 97 4.85 -1.09 14.22
CA SER A 97 6.03 -1.58 14.96
C SER A 97 7.10 -0.51 15.17
N LEU A 98 6.98 0.67 14.56
CA LEU A 98 7.95 1.74 14.74
C LEU A 98 7.76 2.46 16.08
N PRO A 99 8.87 2.85 16.74
CA PRO A 99 8.82 3.77 17.87
C PRO A 99 8.18 5.10 17.47
N GLY A 100 7.29 5.62 18.31
CA GLY A 100 6.64 6.93 18.11
C GLY A 100 5.39 6.93 17.23
N GLU A 101 5.04 5.81 16.58
CA GLU A 101 3.75 5.67 15.90
C GLU A 101 2.65 5.26 16.90
N ASP A 102 1.41 5.72 16.68
CA ASP A 102 0.25 5.18 17.40
C ASP A 102 -0.07 3.79 16.86
N ARG A 103 0.49 2.78 17.52
CA ARG A 103 0.29 1.36 17.20
C ARG A 103 -1.19 1.00 17.11
N GLY A 104 -2.03 1.51 18.01
CA GLY A 104 -3.46 1.19 18.04
C GLY A 104 -4.17 1.74 16.82
N ALA A 105 -3.91 3.00 16.46
CA ALA A 105 -4.47 3.63 15.27
C ALA A 105 -4.02 2.91 13.98
N ARG A 106 -2.72 2.59 13.86
CA ARG A 106 -2.17 1.90 12.69
C ARG A 106 -2.77 0.51 12.50
N LEU A 107 -2.94 -0.26 13.58
CA LEU A 107 -3.56 -1.58 13.49
C LEU A 107 -5.04 -1.52 13.13
N ARG A 108 -5.79 -0.51 13.61
CA ARG A 108 -7.18 -0.30 13.18
C ARG A 108 -7.27 0.05 11.69
N GLN A 109 -6.38 0.90 11.19
CA GLN A 109 -6.29 1.19 9.75
C GLN A 109 -5.94 -0.06 8.94
N ALA A 110 -5.07 -0.94 9.45
CA ALA A 110 -4.71 -2.19 8.77
C ALA A 110 -5.90 -3.14 8.68
N LEU A 111 -6.67 -3.29 9.76
CA LEU A 111 -7.89 -4.11 9.78
C LEU A 111 -8.92 -3.58 8.77
N ALA A 112 -9.19 -2.28 8.77
CA ALA A 112 -10.10 -1.68 7.80
C ALA A 112 -9.66 -1.94 6.35
N ALA A 113 -8.36 -1.82 6.05
CA ALA A 113 -7.83 -2.12 4.73
C ALA A 113 -7.98 -3.61 4.35
N TYR A 114 -7.75 -4.54 5.28
CA TYR A 114 -8.03 -5.97 5.02
C TYR A 114 -9.52 -6.24 4.78
N ASP A 115 -10.40 -5.62 5.56
CA ASP A 115 -11.85 -5.79 5.43
C ASP A 115 -12.35 -5.26 4.08
N GLU A 116 -11.87 -4.09 3.63
CA GLU A 116 -12.16 -3.57 2.30
C GLU A 116 -11.64 -4.48 1.18
N ALA A 117 -10.43 -5.03 1.32
CA ALA A 117 -9.88 -5.97 0.35
C ALA A 117 -10.70 -7.27 0.25
N LEU A 118 -11.16 -7.79 1.39
CA LEU A 118 -12.02 -8.96 1.45
C LEU A 118 -13.39 -8.67 0.83
N HIS A 119 -14.01 -7.55 1.18
CA HIS A 119 -15.31 -7.14 0.64
C HIS A 119 -15.30 -7.05 -0.90
N MET A 120 -14.21 -6.53 -1.48
CA MET A 120 -14.07 -6.40 -2.94
C MET A 120 -13.79 -7.72 -3.65
N ARG A 121 -13.12 -8.69 -3.00
CA ARG A 121 -12.81 -10.01 -3.57
C ARG A 121 -13.94 -11.01 -3.40
N LEU A 122 -14.65 -10.90 -2.28
CA LEU A 122 -15.76 -11.73 -1.87
C LEU A 122 -16.86 -10.76 -1.48
N PRO A 123 -17.65 -10.26 -2.45
CA PRO A 123 -18.86 -9.55 -2.11
C PRO A 123 -19.70 -10.53 -1.29
N LEU A 124 -19.69 -10.37 0.04
CA LEU A 124 -20.50 -11.19 0.92
C LEU A 124 -21.93 -11.10 0.37
N PRO A 125 -22.66 -12.22 0.26
CA PRO A 125 -24.07 -12.14 -0.06
C PRO A 125 -24.66 -11.15 0.93
N ARG A 126 -25.35 -10.10 0.43
CA ARG A 126 -26.15 -9.25 1.30
C ARG A 126 -27.02 -10.21 2.08
N ASP A 127 -26.93 -10.19 3.40
CA ASP A 127 -27.86 -10.94 4.24
C ASP A 127 -29.26 -10.67 3.68
N PRO A 128 -30.05 -11.71 3.36
CA PRO A 128 -31.41 -11.47 2.90
C PRO A 128 -32.09 -10.68 4.01
N GLU A 129 -32.61 -9.51 3.64
CA GLU A 129 -33.33 -8.64 4.55
C GLU A 129 -34.26 -9.48 5.41
N GLN A 130 -34.16 -9.34 6.73
CA GLN A 130 -35.20 -9.81 7.65
C GLN A 130 -36.52 -9.19 7.17
N PRO A 131 -37.46 -9.95 6.58
CA PRO A 131 -38.72 -9.37 6.19
C PRO A 131 -39.55 -9.20 7.46
N GLY A 132 -39.83 -7.94 7.81
CA GLY A 132 -41.00 -7.57 8.60
C GLY A 132 -40.93 -7.89 10.09
N GLY A 133 -40.22 -7.06 10.85
CA GLY A 133 -40.56 -6.82 12.24
C GLY A 133 -41.91 -6.10 12.37
N SER A 134 -42.95 -6.89 12.64
CA SER A 134 -44.17 -6.55 13.38
C SER A 134 -44.95 -5.27 12.99
N ALA A 135 -46.07 -5.50 12.29
CA ALA A 135 -47.30 -4.74 12.49
C ALA A 135 -48.49 -5.72 12.49
N ALA A 136 -48.82 -6.22 13.68
CA ALA A 136 -50.14 -6.66 14.15
C ALA A 136 -50.01 -7.21 15.58
#